data_AF-A0A8H3QSG1-F1
#
_entry.id   AF-A0A8H3QSG1-F1
#
_cell.length_a   1.000
_cell.length_b   1.000
_cell.length_c   1.000
_cell.angle_alpha   90.00
_cell.angle_beta   90.00
_cell.angle_gamma   90.00
#
_symmetry.space_group_name_H-M   'P 1'
#
loop_
_entity.id
_entity.type
_entity.pdbx_description
1 polymer ?
#
loop_
_entity_poly.entity_id
_entity_poly.type
_entity_poly.pdbx_seq_one_letter_code
_entity_poly.pdbx_strand_id
1 'polypeptide(L)'
;MGYACKANNTEYLDNIQHNFTSILNEILKPRYYDGDKKKPLRVFVKDLAVFFYNALQGNQLQLKEILSKFKHTFLIRNPEKSVKSYYRAASATYKAWDEANVDDSKRVELFSSDSIGIKELRALYDLIKDITEEEIVLVDADDLVREPEKVLRKYCEMIGVEFKEKMLRWKAEKIVECWNVKIPDLYDVPDYYNIWYRSASESTGFNLINGHKKEEIEYPQNVYDIIAENVPYYEYLRQHKINV
;
A
#
# COMPACT_ATOMS: atom_id res chain seq x y z
N MET A 1 -18.84 24.04 40.70
CA MET A 1 -17.93 22.89 40.77
C MET A 1 -18.76 21.71 41.25
N GLY A 2 -19.15 20.70 40.49
CA GLY A 2 -18.73 20.19 39.19
C GLY A 2 -18.93 18.68 39.29
N TYR A 3 -20.16 18.21 39.03
CA TYR A 3 -20.56 16.80 39.09
C TYR A 3 -20.14 16.04 37.83
N ALA A 4 -19.91 14.74 38.02
CA ALA A 4 -19.50 13.76 37.02
C ALA A 4 -20.54 13.54 35.90
N CYS A 5 -20.05 13.12 34.73
CA CYS A 5 -20.77 12.22 33.83
C CYS A 5 -19.76 11.25 33.19
N LYS A 6 -19.92 9.95 33.48
CA LYS A 6 -19.23 8.83 32.82
C LYS A 6 -19.94 8.51 31.50
N ALA A 7 -19.16 8.27 30.45
CA ALA A 7 -19.42 7.33 29.34
C ALA A 7 -18.09 7.19 28.57
N ASN A 8 -17.25 6.19 28.86
CA ASN A 8 -17.28 4.78 28.44
C ASN A 8 -16.38 4.51 27.21
N ASN A 9 -15.42 3.62 27.44
CA ASN A 9 -14.60 2.81 26.52
C ASN A 9 -13.34 3.41 25.87
N THR A 10 -12.35 3.77 26.70
CA THR A 10 -10.93 3.86 26.26
C THR A 10 -10.04 2.72 26.79
N GLU A 11 -10.58 1.65 27.37
CA GLU A 11 -9.78 0.59 28.03
C GLU A 11 -9.46 -0.66 27.16
N TYR A 12 -9.75 -0.68 25.86
CA TYR A 12 -9.66 -1.94 25.09
C TYR A 12 -8.30 -2.25 24.45
N LEU A 13 -7.27 -1.42 24.60
CA LEU A 13 -5.97 -1.62 23.92
C LEU A 13 -4.75 -1.60 24.86
N ASP A 14 -4.94 -1.34 26.16
CA ASP A 14 -3.84 -1.24 27.13
C ASP A 14 -3.13 -2.59 27.41
N ASN A 15 -3.75 -3.71 27.04
CA ASN A 15 -3.16 -5.05 27.17
C ASN A 15 -2.48 -5.57 25.89
N ILE A 16 -2.43 -4.77 24.81
CA ILE A 16 -1.73 -5.16 23.59
C ILE A 16 -0.30 -4.64 23.71
N GLN A 17 0.64 -5.42 24.26
CA GLN A 17 2.05 -5.02 24.25
C GLN A 17 2.69 -5.47 22.92
N HIS A 18 2.44 -4.72 21.85
CA HIS A 18 3.04 -4.91 20.53
C HIS A 18 3.88 -3.68 20.16
N ASN A 19 4.93 -3.85 19.36
CA ASN A 19 5.74 -2.74 18.82
C ASN A 19 4.92 -1.71 18.02
N PHE A 20 3.66 -2.00 17.70
CA PHE A 20 2.77 -1.12 16.93
C PHE A 20 1.64 -0.51 17.77
N THR A 21 1.50 -0.85 19.05
CA THR A 21 0.33 -0.44 19.85
C THR A 21 0.15 1.07 19.91
N SER A 22 1.24 1.82 20.09
CA SER A 22 1.19 3.30 20.08
C SER A 22 0.65 3.84 18.74
N ILE A 23 1.14 3.31 17.62
CA ILE A 23 0.73 3.71 16.27
C ILE A 23 -0.73 3.30 16.02
N LEU A 24 -1.10 2.08 16.41
CA LEU A 24 -2.46 1.55 16.29
C LEU A 24 -3.45 2.39 17.10
N ASN A 25 -3.11 2.75 18.32
CA ASN A 25 -3.92 3.63 19.17
C ASN A 25 -4.12 5.00 18.53
N GLU A 26 -3.07 5.56 17.91
CA GLU A 26 -3.19 6.84 17.21
C GLU A 26 -4.05 6.71 15.94
N ILE A 27 -3.92 5.63 15.16
CA ILE A 27 -4.77 5.38 13.98
C ILE A 27 -6.24 5.27 14.41
N LEU A 28 -6.52 4.51 15.47
CA LEU A 28 -7.88 4.23 15.96
C LEU A 28 -8.51 5.40 16.74
N LYS A 29 -7.74 6.45 17.04
CA LYS A 29 -8.23 7.64 17.72
C LYS A 29 -9.41 8.25 16.94
N PRO A 30 -10.57 8.48 17.58
CA PRO A 30 -11.72 9.07 16.91
C PRO A 30 -11.40 10.46 16.36
N ARG A 31 -11.72 10.69 15.09
CA ARG A 31 -11.59 11.98 14.41
C ARG A 31 -12.90 12.32 13.72
N TYR A 32 -13.19 13.60 13.56
CA TYR A 32 -14.46 14.09 13.02
C TYR A 32 -14.24 15.32 12.14
N TYR A 33 -15.00 15.45 11.05
CA TYR A 33 -14.99 16.65 10.23
C TYR A 33 -15.59 17.82 11.01
N ASP A 34 -14.85 18.93 11.12
CA ASP A 34 -15.26 20.17 11.80
C ASP A 34 -15.79 19.96 13.23
N GLY A 35 -15.35 18.89 13.90
CA GLY A 35 -15.81 18.52 15.23
C GLY A 35 -17.21 17.89 15.30
N ASP A 36 -17.88 17.68 14.16
CA ASP A 36 -19.21 17.07 14.11
C ASP A 36 -19.12 15.54 14.32
N LYS A 37 -19.56 15.07 15.50
CA LYS A 37 -19.55 13.64 15.86
C LYS A 37 -20.37 12.75 14.92
N LYS A 38 -21.22 13.32 14.07
CA LYS A 38 -21.99 12.59 13.05
C LYS A 38 -21.19 12.37 11.76
N LYS A 39 -20.03 13.01 11.60
CA LYS A 39 -19.17 12.95 10.43
C LYS A 39 -17.78 12.40 10.80
N PRO A 40 -17.64 11.08 10.99
CA PRO A 40 -16.34 10.49 11.31
C PRO A 40 -15.32 10.77 10.20
N LEU A 41 -14.15 11.25 10.59
CA LEU A 41 -13.00 11.42 9.72
C LEU A 41 -12.15 10.15 9.77
N ARG A 42 -11.90 9.56 8.60
CA ARG A 42 -11.03 8.39 8.48
C ARG A 42 -9.58 8.81 8.28
N VAL A 43 -8.66 8.06 8.87
CA VAL A 43 -7.23 8.12 8.54
C VAL A 43 -6.94 7.06 7.49
N PHE A 44 -6.22 7.44 6.44
CA PHE A 44 -5.78 6.50 5.42
C PHE A 44 -4.43 5.91 5.83
N VAL A 45 -4.34 4.58 5.85
CA VAL A 45 -3.11 3.85 6.16
C VAL A 45 -2.78 2.97 4.96
N LYS A 46 -1.56 3.09 4.45
CA LYS A 46 -1.04 2.26 3.36
C LYS A 46 0.06 1.37 3.91
N ASP A 47 -0.01 0.09 3.57
CA ASP A 47 1.05 -0.88 3.85
C ASP A 47 1.24 -1.83 2.65
N LEU A 48 2.26 -2.68 2.69
CA LEU A 48 2.43 -3.80 1.77
C LEU A 48 1.84 -5.05 2.41
N ALA A 49 1.04 -5.79 1.64
CA ALA A 49 0.35 -6.97 2.14
C ALA A 49 1.31 -8.04 2.67
N VAL A 50 2.49 -8.21 2.07
CA VAL A 50 3.52 -9.15 2.55
C VAL A 50 3.90 -8.90 4.01
N PHE A 51 4.16 -7.65 4.40
CA PHE A 51 4.55 -7.32 5.77
C PHE A 51 3.37 -7.46 6.73
N PHE A 52 2.21 -6.93 6.34
CA PHE A 52 1.04 -7.00 7.19
C PHE A 52 0.56 -8.44 7.39
N TYR A 53 0.44 -9.23 6.32
CA TYR A 53 0.04 -10.63 6.36
C TYR A 53 0.96 -11.47 7.24
N ASN A 54 2.29 -11.29 7.12
CA ASN A 54 3.26 -11.99 7.96
C ASN A 54 3.16 -11.54 9.43
N ALA A 55 2.91 -10.25 9.69
CA ALA A 55 2.72 -9.74 11.04
C ALA A 55 1.42 -10.22 11.72
N LEU A 56 0.40 -10.63 10.94
CA LEU A 56 -0.84 -11.22 11.47
C LEU A 56 -0.64 -12.64 12.02
N GLN A 57 0.31 -13.41 11.48
CA GLN A 57 0.48 -14.82 11.81
C GLN A 57 0.83 -15.00 13.29
N GLY A 58 -0.04 -15.72 14.03
CA GLY A 58 0.12 -15.93 15.47
C GLY A 58 -0.06 -14.67 16.32
N ASN A 59 -0.61 -13.60 15.74
CA ASN A 59 -0.75 -12.30 16.39
C ASN A 59 -2.23 -11.97 16.66
N GLN A 60 -2.51 -11.22 17.72
CA GLN A 60 -3.86 -10.73 18.04
C GLN A 60 -4.42 -9.79 16.97
N LEU A 61 -3.59 -9.20 16.12
CA LEU A 61 -4.05 -8.37 14.99
C LEU A 61 -5.02 -9.10 14.05
N GLN A 62 -5.02 -10.44 14.01
CA GLN A 62 -5.96 -11.24 13.21
C GLN A 62 -7.36 -11.35 13.83
N LEU A 63 -7.56 -10.90 15.07
CA LEU A 63 -8.87 -11.00 15.74
C LEU A 63 -9.93 -10.18 15.00
N LYS A 64 -11.13 -10.76 14.82
CA LYS A 64 -12.28 -10.08 14.19
C LYS A 64 -12.55 -8.70 14.80
N GLU A 65 -12.45 -8.59 16.12
CA GLU A 65 -12.64 -7.35 16.87
C GLU A 65 -11.65 -6.24 16.50
N ILE A 66 -10.42 -6.60 16.09
CA ILE A 66 -9.40 -5.65 15.65
C ILE A 66 -9.59 -5.34 14.16
N LEU A 67 -9.70 -6.37 13.32
CA LEU A 67 -9.86 -6.19 11.88
C LEU A 67 -11.12 -5.40 11.53
N SER A 68 -12.22 -5.57 12.27
CA SER A 68 -13.47 -4.85 12.04
C SER A 68 -13.42 -3.36 12.43
N LYS A 69 -12.32 -2.88 13.03
CA LYS A 69 -12.12 -1.44 13.30
C LYS A 69 -11.69 -0.65 12.07
N PHE A 70 -11.31 -1.35 10.99
CA PHE A 70 -10.84 -0.75 9.75
C PHE A 70 -11.88 -0.90 8.64
N LYS A 71 -11.81 -0.01 7.65
CA LYS A 71 -12.37 -0.28 6.33
C LYS A 71 -11.24 -0.72 5.42
N HIS A 72 -11.18 -2.02 5.17
CA HIS A 72 -10.12 -2.64 4.37
C HIS A 72 -10.36 -2.37 2.89
N THR A 73 -9.29 -2.04 2.19
CA THR A 73 -9.32 -1.81 0.76
C THR A 73 -8.04 -2.34 0.13
N PHE A 74 -8.12 -2.79 -1.11
CA PHE A 74 -7.00 -3.39 -1.83
C PHE A 74 -6.80 -2.66 -3.16
N LEU A 75 -5.53 -2.41 -3.51
CA LEU A 75 -5.14 -1.93 -4.83
C LEU A 75 -4.37 -3.06 -5.51
N ILE A 76 -4.87 -3.56 -6.64
CA ILE A 76 -4.20 -4.58 -7.45
C ILE A 76 -3.66 -3.96 -8.73
N ARG A 77 -2.63 -4.60 -9.31
CA ARG A 77 -2.07 -4.20 -10.59
C ARG A 77 -1.68 -5.43 -11.37
N ASN A 78 -1.89 -5.38 -12.68
CA ASN A 78 -1.52 -6.47 -13.59
C ASN A 78 -0.05 -6.93 -13.38
N PRO A 79 0.20 -8.23 -13.16
CA PRO A 79 1.53 -8.79 -12.89
C PRO A 79 2.57 -8.45 -13.96
N GLU A 80 2.20 -8.48 -15.24
CA GLU A 80 3.08 -8.10 -16.35
C GLU A 80 3.62 -6.68 -16.17
N LYS A 81 2.77 -5.75 -15.70
CA LYS A 81 3.15 -4.35 -15.48
C LYS A 81 3.90 -4.14 -14.17
N SER A 82 3.44 -4.76 -13.08
CA SER A 82 4.02 -4.56 -11.74
C SER A 82 5.39 -5.23 -11.62
N VAL A 83 5.52 -6.50 -12.01
CA VAL A 83 6.79 -7.27 -11.92
C VAL A 83 7.86 -6.63 -12.80
N LYS A 84 7.54 -6.31 -14.06
CA LYS A 84 8.49 -5.61 -14.95
C LYS A 84 8.88 -4.23 -14.45
N SER A 85 7.99 -3.53 -13.74
CA SER A 85 8.30 -2.24 -13.13
C SER A 85 9.23 -2.38 -11.94
N TYR A 86 8.97 -3.37 -11.09
CA TYR A 86 9.81 -3.67 -9.95
C TYR A 86 11.21 -4.12 -10.39
N TYR A 87 11.29 -5.04 -11.35
CA TYR A 87 12.55 -5.52 -11.92
C TYR A 87 13.44 -4.37 -12.42
N ARG A 88 12.87 -3.39 -13.11
CA ARG A 88 13.61 -2.20 -13.57
C ARG A 88 14.21 -1.40 -12.42
N ALA A 89 13.44 -1.18 -11.36
CA ALA A 89 13.90 -0.43 -10.18
C ALA A 89 14.99 -1.21 -9.40
N ALA A 90 14.80 -2.52 -9.24
CA ALA A 90 15.80 -3.40 -8.64
C ALA A 90 17.10 -3.44 -9.48
N SER A 91 16.98 -3.64 -10.79
CA SER A 91 18.13 -3.65 -11.72
C SER A 91 18.90 -2.33 -11.72
N ALA A 92 18.19 -1.20 -11.70
CA ALA A 92 18.81 0.12 -11.58
C ALA A 92 19.53 0.30 -10.24
N THR A 93 18.99 -0.30 -9.15
CA THR A 93 19.62 -0.29 -7.83
C THR A 93 20.89 -1.14 -7.81
N TYR A 94 20.86 -2.35 -8.38
CA TYR A 94 22.05 -3.20 -8.50
C TYR A 94 23.16 -2.48 -9.28
N LYS A 95 22.80 -1.86 -10.41
CA LYS A 95 23.74 -1.05 -11.20
C LYS A 95 24.32 0.12 -10.40
N ALA A 96 23.49 0.83 -9.62
CA ALA A 96 23.95 1.94 -8.79
C ALA A 96 24.94 1.47 -7.69
N TRP A 97 24.70 0.29 -7.10
CA TRP A 97 25.66 -0.32 -6.16
C TRP A 97 26.97 -0.70 -6.81
N ASP A 98 26.94 -1.24 -8.03
CA ASP A 98 28.14 -1.56 -8.81
C ASP A 98 28.95 -0.29 -9.11
N GLU A 99 28.30 0.77 -9.60
CA GLU A 99 28.95 2.04 -9.94
C GLU A 99 29.57 2.73 -8.71
N ALA A 100 28.94 2.59 -7.53
CA ALA A 100 29.45 3.14 -6.27
C ALA A 100 30.40 2.19 -5.52
N ASN A 101 30.72 1.01 -6.06
CA ASN A 101 31.54 -0.01 -5.41
C ASN A 101 31.06 -0.37 -3.99
N VAL A 102 29.74 -0.49 -3.81
CA VAL A 102 29.16 -0.91 -2.54
C VAL A 102 29.50 -2.39 -2.28
N ASP A 103 30.04 -2.66 -1.09
CA ASP A 103 30.41 -4.02 -0.66
C ASP A 103 29.21 -4.97 -0.67
N ASP A 104 29.40 -6.21 -1.15
CA ASP A 104 28.33 -7.20 -1.27
C ASP A 104 27.65 -7.51 0.07
N SER A 105 28.36 -7.41 1.21
CA SER A 105 27.78 -7.60 2.55
C SER A 105 26.76 -6.53 2.94
N LYS A 106 26.73 -5.41 2.22
CA LYS A 106 25.78 -4.30 2.40
C LYS A 106 24.64 -4.31 1.37
N ARG A 107 24.67 -5.22 0.40
CA ARG A 107 23.65 -5.33 -0.65
C ARG A 107 22.54 -6.26 -0.18
N VAL A 108 21.32 -5.99 -0.63
CA VAL A 108 20.16 -6.84 -0.38
C VAL A 108 19.58 -7.39 -1.68
N GLU A 109 19.06 -8.61 -1.63
CA GLU A 109 18.30 -9.17 -2.74
C GLU A 109 16.94 -8.45 -2.84
N LEU A 110 16.85 -7.54 -3.81
CA LEU A 110 15.64 -6.76 -4.06
C LEU A 110 14.59 -7.54 -4.88
N PHE A 111 15.02 -8.33 -5.86
CA PHE A 111 14.09 -8.97 -6.81
C PHE A 111 14.11 -10.50 -6.68
N SER A 112 13.04 -11.04 -6.10
CA SER A 112 12.75 -12.47 -6.02
C SER A 112 11.25 -12.71 -6.19
N SER A 113 10.79 -13.97 -6.23
CA SER A 113 9.34 -14.25 -6.29
C SER A 113 8.63 -13.73 -5.03
N ASP A 114 9.26 -13.88 -3.86
CA ASP A 114 8.73 -13.46 -2.57
C ASP A 114 8.61 -11.93 -2.43
N SER A 115 9.38 -11.15 -3.20
CA SER A 115 9.35 -9.68 -3.13
C SER A 115 8.16 -9.06 -3.90
N ILE A 116 7.39 -9.85 -4.67
CA ILE A 116 6.28 -9.34 -5.50
C ILE A 116 5.01 -9.11 -4.70
N GLY A 117 4.71 -9.99 -3.74
CA GLY A 117 3.64 -9.79 -2.75
C GLY A 117 2.20 -9.99 -3.22
N ILE A 118 1.93 -10.42 -4.47
CA ILE A 118 0.54 -10.58 -4.97
C ILE A 118 -0.13 -11.83 -4.36
N LYS A 119 0.64 -12.89 -4.11
CA LYS A 119 0.17 -14.08 -3.39
C LYS A 119 -0.27 -13.73 -1.96
N GLU A 120 0.53 -12.95 -1.25
CA GLU A 120 0.25 -12.46 0.10
C GLU A 120 -0.92 -11.46 0.09
N LEU A 121 -1.03 -10.63 -0.95
CA LEU A 121 -2.17 -9.75 -1.17
C LEU A 121 -3.47 -10.54 -1.26
N ARG A 122 -3.48 -11.66 -1.99
CA ARG A 122 -4.64 -12.56 -2.04
C ARG A 122 -4.88 -13.21 -0.69
N ALA A 123 -3.87 -13.80 -0.07
CA ALA A 123 -4.03 -14.48 1.21
C ALA A 123 -4.58 -13.53 2.30
N LEU A 124 -4.13 -12.27 2.30
CA LEU A 124 -4.64 -11.24 3.19
C LEU A 124 -6.10 -10.85 2.86
N TYR A 125 -6.44 -10.74 1.58
CA TYR A 125 -7.81 -10.48 1.14
C TYR A 125 -8.77 -11.58 1.63
N ASP A 126 -8.43 -12.85 1.35
CA ASP A 126 -9.25 -14.00 1.75
C ASP A 126 -9.39 -14.06 3.28
N LEU A 127 -8.28 -13.91 4.03
CA LEU A 127 -8.30 -13.90 5.50
C LEU A 127 -9.20 -12.80 6.07
N ILE A 128 -9.06 -11.56 5.60
CA ILE A 128 -9.88 -10.46 6.11
C ILE A 128 -11.34 -10.69 5.75
N LYS A 129 -11.63 -11.09 4.52
CA LYS A 129 -12.99 -11.36 4.04
C LYS A 129 -13.67 -12.44 4.87
N ASP A 130 -12.98 -13.55 5.14
CA ASP A 130 -13.53 -14.67 5.90
C ASP A 130 -13.76 -14.31 7.37
N ILE A 131 -12.90 -13.48 7.96
CA ILE A 131 -13.01 -13.09 9.37
C ILE A 131 -14.08 -12.01 9.57
N THR A 132 -14.05 -10.95 8.76
CA THR A 132 -14.92 -9.79 8.96
C THR A 132 -16.27 -9.96 8.29
N GLU A 133 -16.36 -10.78 7.24
CA GLU A 133 -17.53 -10.94 6.37
C GLU A 133 -17.99 -9.60 5.75
N GLU A 134 -17.13 -8.58 5.76
CA GLU A 134 -17.42 -7.27 5.17
C GLU A 134 -17.19 -7.28 3.66
N GLU A 135 -17.94 -6.43 2.95
CA GLU A 135 -17.62 -6.11 1.56
C GLU A 135 -16.32 -5.29 1.51
N ILE A 136 -15.29 -5.86 0.87
CA ILE A 136 -13.97 -5.24 0.73
C ILE A 136 -13.86 -4.56 -0.63
N VAL A 137 -13.51 -3.28 -0.60
CA VAL A 137 -13.32 -2.49 -1.83
C VAL A 137 -11.99 -2.85 -2.48
N LEU A 138 -12.03 -3.33 -3.72
CA LEU A 138 -10.83 -3.68 -4.48
C LEU A 138 -10.73 -2.83 -5.75
N VAL A 139 -9.62 -2.13 -5.93
CA VAL A 139 -9.38 -1.24 -7.06
C VAL A 139 -8.32 -1.85 -7.96
N ASP A 140 -8.61 -1.96 -9.26
CA ASP A 140 -7.61 -2.27 -10.27
C ASP A 140 -6.90 -0.98 -10.70
N ALA A 141 -5.57 -0.98 -10.65
CA ALA A 141 -4.75 0.19 -10.98
C ALA A 141 -4.91 0.64 -12.44
N ASP A 142 -5.15 -0.28 -13.38
CA ASP A 142 -5.37 0.08 -14.79
C ASP A 142 -6.73 0.77 -14.97
N ASP A 143 -7.77 0.33 -14.25
CA ASP A 143 -9.06 1.01 -14.25
C ASP A 143 -8.96 2.40 -13.60
N LEU A 144 -8.25 2.50 -12.47
CA LEU A 144 -8.00 3.77 -11.78
C LEU A 144 -7.28 4.78 -12.67
N VAL A 145 -6.26 4.35 -13.43
CA VAL A 145 -5.55 5.25 -14.34
C VAL A 145 -6.42 5.62 -15.55
N ARG A 146 -7.23 4.68 -16.06
CA ARG A 146 -8.08 4.93 -17.23
C ARG A 146 -9.25 5.87 -16.93
N GLU A 147 -9.92 5.68 -15.79
CA GLU A 147 -11.15 6.39 -15.40
C GLU A 147 -11.05 6.91 -13.94
N PRO A 148 -10.06 7.79 -13.62
CA PRO A 148 -9.71 8.11 -12.24
C PRO A 148 -10.83 8.74 -11.43
N GLU A 149 -11.58 9.66 -12.02
CA GLU A 149 -12.72 10.30 -11.33
C GLU A 149 -13.82 9.30 -11.03
N LYS A 150 -14.18 8.46 -12.01
CA LYS A 150 -15.23 7.46 -11.87
C LYS A 150 -14.90 6.45 -10.79
N VAL A 151 -13.67 5.93 -10.82
CA VAL A 151 -13.14 4.98 -9.82
C VAL A 151 -13.07 5.61 -8.44
N LEU A 152 -12.52 6.82 -8.30
CA LEU A 152 -12.40 7.46 -6.99
C LEU A 152 -13.76 7.85 -6.40
N ARG A 153 -14.72 8.32 -7.20
CA ARG A 153 -16.08 8.59 -6.70
C ARG A 153 -16.71 7.32 -6.14
N LYS A 154 -16.61 6.20 -6.86
CA LYS A 154 -17.16 4.92 -6.40
C LYS A 154 -16.43 4.39 -5.17
N TYR A 155 -15.11 4.46 -5.17
CA TYR A 155 -14.27 4.09 -4.02
C TYR A 155 -14.67 4.88 -2.77
N CYS A 156 -14.76 6.21 -2.88
CA CYS A 156 -15.13 7.09 -1.78
C CYS A 156 -16.53 6.80 -1.23
N GLU A 157 -17.51 6.54 -2.10
CA GLU A 157 -18.86 6.11 -1.73
C GLU A 157 -18.83 4.85 -0.88
N MET A 158 -18.13 3.79 -1.35
CA MET A 158 -18.11 2.48 -0.68
C MET A 158 -17.42 2.51 0.69
N ILE A 159 -16.38 3.33 0.86
CA ILE A 159 -15.71 3.45 2.16
C ILE A 159 -16.32 4.54 3.06
N GLY A 160 -17.33 5.26 2.57
CA GLY A 160 -18.01 6.33 3.31
C GLY A 160 -17.10 7.54 3.59
N VAL A 161 -16.34 7.99 2.59
CA VAL A 161 -15.58 9.26 2.66
C VAL A 161 -16.04 10.21 1.57
N GLU A 162 -15.89 11.51 1.82
CA GLU A 162 -16.23 12.54 0.84
C GLU A 162 -15.20 12.56 -0.30
N PHE A 163 -15.67 12.37 -1.54
CA PHE A 163 -14.86 12.61 -2.73
C PHE A 163 -14.51 14.10 -2.86
N LYS A 164 -13.26 14.41 -3.17
CA LYS A 164 -12.80 15.80 -3.41
C LYS A 164 -12.06 15.85 -4.73
N GLU A 165 -12.32 16.87 -5.54
CA GLU A 165 -11.61 17.05 -6.84
C GLU A 165 -10.10 17.11 -6.68
N LYS A 166 -9.60 17.62 -5.54
CA LYS A 166 -8.17 17.61 -5.18
C LYS A 166 -7.55 16.21 -5.02
N MET A 167 -8.34 15.14 -5.05
CA MET A 167 -7.83 13.76 -5.11
C MET A 167 -7.34 13.39 -6.52
N LEU A 168 -7.78 14.11 -7.56
CA LEU A 168 -7.38 13.87 -8.95
C LEU A 168 -6.13 14.65 -9.36
N ARG A 169 -5.79 15.69 -8.60
CA ARG A 169 -4.71 16.63 -8.91
C ARG A 169 -3.93 16.97 -7.66
N TRP A 170 -2.63 16.85 -7.74
CA TRP A 170 -1.71 17.17 -6.65
C TRP A 170 -0.51 17.95 -7.17
N LYS A 171 0.24 18.54 -6.24
CA LYS A 171 1.49 19.22 -6.56
C LYS A 171 2.60 18.18 -6.64
N ALA A 172 3.42 18.26 -7.69
CA ALA A 172 4.67 17.52 -7.76
C ALA A 172 5.58 17.97 -6.62
N GLU A 173 6.02 17.04 -5.79
CA GLU A 173 6.82 17.33 -4.61
C GLU A 173 7.76 16.18 -4.27
N LYS A 174 9.02 16.53 -4.01
CA LYS A 174 10.04 15.60 -3.56
C LYS A 174 9.92 15.43 -2.04
N ILE A 175 9.19 14.43 -1.59
CA ILE A 175 9.05 14.16 -0.16
C ILE A 175 10.26 13.33 0.31
N VAL A 176 11.36 13.97 0.70
CA VAL A 176 12.58 13.25 1.11
C VAL A 176 12.49 12.77 2.56
N GLU A 177 11.80 13.50 3.43
CA GLU A 177 11.83 13.26 4.89
C GLU A 177 11.18 11.95 5.33
N CYS A 178 10.04 11.55 4.73
CA CYS A 178 9.35 10.31 5.10
C CYS A 178 9.80 9.06 4.33
N TRP A 179 10.56 9.25 3.24
CA TRP A 179 11.09 8.16 2.40
C TRP A 179 12.59 7.94 2.61
N ASN A 180 13.28 8.87 3.27
CA ASN A 180 14.64 8.70 3.76
C ASN A 180 14.61 8.01 5.12
N VAL A 181 13.92 6.86 5.19
CA VAL A 181 14.00 6.00 6.36
C VAL A 181 15.46 5.59 6.42
N LYS A 182 16.22 6.10 7.39
CA LYS A 182 17.50 5.51 7.74
C LYS A 182 17.18 4.18 8.43
N ILE A 183 16.73 3.18 7.66
CA ILE A 183 16.75 1.79 8.12
C ILE A 183 18.24 1.50 8.26
N PRO A 184 18.75 1.34 9.49
CA PRO A 184 20.11 0.88 9.67
C PRO A 184 20.26 -0.39 8.84
N ASP A 185 21.30 -0.45 8.01
CA ASP A 185 21.68 -1.61 7.20
C ASP A 185 21.03 -1.77 5.79
N LEU A 186 20.07 -0.93 5.37
CA LEU A 186 19.42 -1.07 4.05
C LEU A 186 19.82 0.00 3.00
N TYR A 187 20.47 1.11 3.40
CA TYR A 187 20.48 2.34 2.60
C TYR A 187 21.85 2.98 2.31
N ASP A 188 22.80 2.20 1.82
CA ASP A 188 23.86 2.75 0.93
C ASP A 188 23.43 2.54 -0.54
N VAL A 189 22.18 2.88 -0.90
CA VAL A 189 21.74 2.86 -2.31
C VAL A 189 21.94 4.26 -2.90
N PRO A 190 22.95 4.47 -3.78
CA PRO A 190 23.11 5.74 -4.47
C PRO A 190 21.85 6.04 -5.30
N ASP A 191 21.36 7.27 -5.19
CA ASP A 191 20.21 7.77 -5.94
C ASP A 191 18.89 6.98 -5.76
N TYR A 192 18.75 6.22 -4.65
CA TYR A 192 17.56 5.42 -4.33
C TYR A 192 16.24 6.13 -4.59
N TYR A 193 16.13 7.38 -4.15
CA TYR A 193 14.92 8.15 -4.28
C TYR A 193 14.48 8.28 -5.74
N ASN A 194 15.41 8.59 -6.64
CA ASN A 194 15.07 8.80 -8.04
C ASN A 194 14.75 7.47 -8.72
N ILE A 195 15.44 6.39 -8.35
CA ILE A 195 15.19 5.05 -8.90
C ILE A 195 13.75 4.59 -8.58
N TRP A 196 13.30 4.79 -7.33
CA TRP A 196 12.03 4.22 -6.85
C TRP A 196 10.85 5.20 -6.88
N TYR A 197 11.09 6.50 -6.68
CA TYR A 197 10.02 7.46 -6.41
C TYR A 197 9.93 8.63 -7.38
N ARG A 198 10.89 8.80 -8.31
CA ARG A 198 10.91 9.95 -9.23
C ARG A 198 9.58 10.15 -9.93
N SER A 199 9.07 9.13 -10.62
CA SER A 199 7.82 9.22 -11.38
C SER A 199 6.61 9.60 -10.51
N ALA A 200 6.56 9.13 -9.26
CA ALA A 200 5.51 9.52 -8.33
C ALA A 200 5.67 10.98 -7.87
N SER A 201 6.90 11.36 -7.50
CA SER A 201 7.21 12.71 -7.00
C SER A 201 7.02 13.81 -8.04
N GLU A 202 7.25 13.50 -9.32
CA GLU A 202 7.07 14.44 -10.44
C GLU A 202 5.63 14.44 -10.99
N SER A 203 4.77 13.52 -10.53
CA SER A 203 3.38 13.44 -10.99
C SER A 203 2.52 14.57 -10.42
N THR A 204 1.48 14.95 -11.17
CA THR A 204 0.50 15.98 -10.76
C THR A 204 -0.96 15.50 -10.84
N GLY A 205 -1.15 14.21 -11.08
CA GLY A 205 -2.45 13.56 -11.30
C GLY A 205 -2.28 12.15 -11.85
N PHE A 206 -3.39 11.51 -12.23
CA PHE A 206 -3.42 10.19 -12.87
C PHE A 206 -3.01 10.18 -14.36
N ASN A 207 -2.35 11.26 -14.82
CA ASN A 207 -1.94 11.37 -16.20
C ASN A 207 -1.09 10.14 -16.57
N LEU A 208 -1.45 9.50 -17.69
CA LEU A 208 -0.56 8.54 -18.33
C LEU A 208 0.78 9.28 -18.52
N ILE A 209 1.87 8.70 -18.01
CA ILE A 209 3.22 9.23 -18.24
C ILE A 209 3.53 9.02 -19.73
N ASN A 210 2.91 9.85 -20.57
CA ASN A 210 3.15 9.97 -22.00
C ASN A 210 4.41 10.81 -22.14
N GLY A 211 5.59 10.20 -21.99
CA GLY A 211 6.82 10.98 -22.13
C GLY A 211 8.11 10.20 -22.03
N HIS A 212 8.18 9.20 -21.16
CA HIS A 212 9.34 8.31 -21.15
C HIS A 212 9.02 7.12 -22.05
N LYS A 213 9.59 7.10 -23.26
CA LYS A 213 9.81 5.83 -23.96
C LYS A 213 10.49 4.92 -22.94
N LYS A 214 9.75 3.96 -22.41
CA LYS A 214 10.37 2.90 -21.64
C LYS A 214 11.29 2.22 -22.63
N GLU A 215 12.58 2.22 -22.34
CA GLU A 215 13.52 1.42 -23.11
C GLU A 215 12.94 0.00 -23.15
N GLU A 216 12.78 -0.52 -24.37
CA GLU A 216 12.43 -1.92 -24.56
C GLU A 216 13.64 -2.73 -24.11
N ILE A 217 13.63 -3.11 -22.84
CA ILE A 217 14.58 -4.05 -22.29
C ILE A 217 14.04 -5.46 -22.49
N GLU A 218 14.93 -6.35 -22.92
CA GLU A 218 14.66 -7.78 -22.86
C GLU A 218 14.74 -8.22 -21.40
N TYR A 219 13.73 -8.95 -20.94
CA TYR A 219 13.65 -9.44 -19.58
C TYR A 219 14.22 -10.87 -19.51
N PRO A 220 15.00 -11.22 -18.48
CA PRO A 220 15.42 -12.60 -18.29
C PRO A 220 14.21 -13.50 -18.00
N GLN A 221 14.36 -14.80 -18.30
CA GLN A 221 13.26 -15.78 -18.20
C GLN A 221 12.60 -15.82 -16.81
N ASN A 222 13.39 -15.66 -15.74
CA ASN A 222 12.86 -15.64 -14.37
C ASN A 222 11.82 -14.54 -14.13
N VAL A 223 11.88 -13.41 -14.85
CA VAL A 223 10.85 -12.36 -14.77
C VAL A 223 9.53 -12.87 -15.32
N TYR A 224 9.55 -13.58 -16.45
CA TYR A 224 8.36 -14.17 -17.04
C TYR A 224 7.79 -15.30 -16.18
N ASP A 225 8.66 -16.10 -15.56
CA ASP A 225 8.25 -17.17 -14.65
C ASP A 225 7.53 -16.60 -13.41
N ILE A 226 8.09 -15.55 -12.80
CA ILE A 226 7.45 -14.84 -11.67
C ILE A 226 6.12 -14.20 -12.10
N ILE A 227 6.03 -13.65 -13.30
CA ILE A 227 4.75 -13.12 -13.84
C ILE A 227 3.72 -14.25 -13.93
N ALA A 228 4.08 -15.36 -14.56
CA ALA A 228 3.20 -16.51 -14.73
C ALA A 228 2.72 -17.07 -13.38
N GLU A 229 3.61 -17.14 -12.38
CA GLU A 229 3.26 -17.55 -11.01
C GLU A 229 2.22 -16.63 -10.37
N ASN A 230 2.31 -15.32 -10.62
CA ASN A 230 1.45 -14.32 -9.97
C ASN A 230 0.11 -14.06 -10.70
N VAL A 231 -0.01 -14.43 -11.99
CA VAL A 231 -1.23 -14.23 -12.81
C VAL A 231 -2.49 -14.85 -12.18
N PRO A 232 -2.49 -16.11 -11.71
CA PRO A 232 -3.69 -16.71 -11.13
C PRO A 232 -4.22 -15.96 -9.90
N TYR A 233 -3.32 -15.45 -9.05
CA TYR A 233 -3.69 -14.66 -7.87
C TYR A 233 -4.31 -13.32 -8.24
N TYR A 234 -3.73 -12.64 -9.24
CA TYR A 234 -4.29 -11.40 -9.78
C TYR A 234 -5.67 -11.62 -10.41
N GLU A 235 -5.83 -12.62 -11.28
CA GLU A 235 -7.10 -12.87 -11.95
C GLU A 235 -8.21 -13.29 -10.99
N TYR A 236 -7.89 -13.97 -9.89
CA TYR A 236 -8.84 -14.21 -8.79
C TYR A 236 -9.28 -12.89 -8.14
N LEU A 237 -8.33 -12.07 -7.68
CA LEU A 237 -8.63 -10.80 -7.03
C LEU A 237 -9.40 -9.83 -7.93
N ARG A 238 -9.07 -9.83 -9.23
CA ARG A 238 -9.69 -8.99 -10.24
C ARG A 238 -11.19 -9.25 -10.41
N GLN A 239 -11.67 -10.46 -10.11
CA GLN A 239 -13.10 -10.78 -10.13
C GLN A 239 -13.90 -10.03 -9.04
N HIS A 240 -13.21 -9.54 -8.00
CA HIS A 240 -13.79 -8.81 -6.88
C HIS A 240 -13.57 -7.29 -6.96
N LYS A 241 -13.02 -6.78 -8.06
CA LYS A 241 -12.79 -5.35 -8.23
C LYS A 241 -14.11 -4.57 -8.25
N ILE A 242 -14.05 -3.30 -7.90
CA ILE A 242 -15.21 -2.42 -8.00
C ILE A 242 -15.69 -2.32 -9.45
N ASN A 243 -17.00 -2.39 -9.62
CA ASN A 243 -17.63 -2.18 -10.91
C ASN A 243 -17.89 -0.69 -11.10
N VAL A 244 -17.23 -0.12 -12.10
CA VAL A 244 -17.33 1.30 -12.47
C VAL A 244 -17.98 1.47 -13.82
#